data_AF-A0A917B5B4-F1
#
_entry.id   AF-A0A917B5B4-F1
#
_cell.length_a   1.000
_cell.length_b   1.000
_cell.length_c   1.000
_cell.angle_alpha   90.00
_cell.angle_beta   90.00
_cell.angle_gamma   90.00
#
_symmetry.space_group_name_H-M   'P 1'
#
loop_
_entity.id
_entity.type
_entity.pdbx_description
1 polymer ?
#
loop_
_entity_poly.entity_id
_entity_poly.type
_entity_poly.pdbx_seq_one_letter_code
_entity_poly.pdbx_strand_id
1 'polypeptide(L)'
;MKESRFLAKYQRLYQELVQFSTDSSYQKSLNRYHELVKEYVQESSDLREELQTMEHMRTDFSRTMDALVNLVFKVKYDEASGEYYYVMFEGKLAHDIGLTSDVVKGKSLAELFGIEQALFYKSQYQKAFQGKTLSYKHCYNDRYFHTTLSPVKEQKKITEIIGSTVEVTMYEKAESKIKYMADHDPLTTLPNRRKLHADLEQLIDIPSTYPHVTLMFCDIDRFKYINDALGHVAGDQVLQIVAQRIQSCLRDHMSLYRMSGDEYMIVVTDDVWASNLIQLGEKVLDDIRQPITLSGKEIVVTLSIGVASTTCNASTSQELIAHADMSNHYCKVQGGDRVLVYTDKMKESYNQLFSLESDLRKAILHKELSLIYQPKVDVSTGYLNGLEALVRWKHPEKGWISPGEFIPLAEEVGLIAQIDEWVLYEACRQNKEWLDRGFAPERIAVNISASEIQQLHFAEKVERVLRETGLPAKFLEIEVTESSVMQNTENCMQTMQSLKVLGVTLSMDDFGTGYSSLSYLRQFPLHYLKIDQTFIRSVRTNPSDAEIVKAIIQLADAFKLGVIAEGVECEEVLNFLKENQCETYQGYYYSKPLPPEKVEKMLSIKSEYRS
;
A
#
# COMPACT_ATOMS: atom_id res chain seq x y z
N MET A 1 21.22 47.79 65.19
CA MET A 1 22.32 47.78 66.19
C MET A 1 23.08 49.11 66.32
N LYS A 2 23.52 49.77 65.23
CA LYS A 2 24.25 51.06 65.32
C LYS A 2 23.34 52.23 65.75
N GLU A 3 22.10 52.30 65.25
CA GLU A 3 21.12 53.33 65.63
C GLU A 3 20.62 53.19 67.06
N SER A 4 20.30 51.98 67.51
CA SER A 4 19.92 51.74 68.91
C SER A 4 21.04 52.16 69.88
N ARG A 5 22.31 51.97 69.49
CA ARG A 5 23.48 52.46 70.25
C ARG A 5 23.63 53.99 70.16
N PHE A 6 23.35 54.60 69.01
CA PHE A 6 23.34 56.05 68.84
C PHE A 6 22.25 56.70 69.68
N LEU A 7 21.00 56.19 69.61
CA LEU A 7 19.87 56.69 70.39
C LEU A 7 20.13 56.55 71.89
N ALA A 8 20.67 55.40 72.34
CA ALA A 8 21.01 55.20 73.75
C ALA A 8 22.10 56.19 74.23
N LYS A 9 23.12 56.44 73.40
CA LYS A 9 24.18 57.41 73.72
C LYS A 9 23.66 58.85 73.70
N TYR A 10 22.84 59.19 72.72
CA TYR A 10 22.19 60.49 72.57
C TYR A 10 21.22 60.77 73.72
N GLN A 11 20.40 59.81 74.10
CA GLN A 11 19.41 59.94 75.17
C GLN A 11 20.07 60.10 76.54
N ARG A 12 21.22 59.48 76.77
CA ARG A 12 22.05 59.71 77.96
C ARG A 12 22.61 61.13 78.00
N LEU A 13 23.20 61.61 76.90
CA LEU A 13 23.71 62.98 76.78
C LEU A 13 22.60 64.03 76.95
N TYR A 14 21.43 63.77 76.38
CA TYR A 14 20.26 64.61 76.56
C TYR A 14 19.82 64.70 78.02
N GLN A 15 19.73 63.56 78.73
CA GLN A 15 19.39 63.56 80.16
C GLN A 15 20.39 64.32 81.02
N GLU A 16 21.69 64.18 80.74
CA GLU A 16 22.76 64.94 81.40
C GLU A 16 22.61 66.46 81.12
N LEU A 17 22.32 66.87 79.89
CA LEU A 17 22.13 68.27 79.50
C LEU A 17 20.87 68.91 80.11
N VAL A 18 19.77 68.15 80.24
CA VAL A 18 18.52 68.63 80.88
C VAL A 18 18.73 68.86 82.38
N GLN A 19 19.48 68.00 83.07
CA GLN A 19 19.74 68.14 84.52
C GLN A 19 20.64 69.33 84.86
N PHE A 20 21.53 69.74 83.97
CA PHE A 20 22.48 70.84 84.21
C PHE A 20 21.89 72.25 83.96
N SER A 21 20.73 72.38 83.31
CA SER A 21 20.14 73.67 82.98
C SER A 21 18.94 74.01 83.87
N THR A 22 18.97 75.16 84.56
CA THR A 22 17.82 75.72 85.31
C THR A 22 17.05 76.78 84.52
N ASP A 23 17.44 77.05 83.26
CA ASP A 23 16.80 78.04 82.39
C ASP A 23 15.68 77.38 81.56
N SER A 24 14.43 77.79 81.81
CA SER A 24 13.26 77.21 81.15
C SER A 24 13.23 77.42 79.63
N SER A 25 13.86 78.48 79.12
CA SER A 25 13.93 78.77 77.68
C SER A 25 14.88 77.79 76.97
N TYR A 26 16.01 77.50 77.61
CA TYR A 26 16.98 76.54 77.11
C TYR A 26 16.43 75.11 77.12
N GLN A 27 15.80 74.68 78.23
CA GLN A 27 15.15 73.36 78.31
C GLN A 27 14.07 73.18 77.24
N LYS A 28 13.26 74.21 76.96
CA LYS A 28 12.22 74.15 75.93
C LYS A 28 12.81 73.97 74.52
N SER A 29 13.94 74.61 74.24
CA SER A 29 14.66 74.46 72.97
C SER A 29 15.31 73.08 72.87
N LEU A 30 15.91 72.59 73.96
CA LEU A 30 16.53 71.26 74.02
C LEU A 30 15.51 70.13 73.79
N ASN A 31 14.33 70.23 74.41
CA ASN A 31 13.23 69.28 74.20
C ASN A 31 12.75 69.28 72.75
N ARG A 32 12.69 70.45 72.10
CA ARG A 32 12.33 70.56 70.68
C ARG A 32 13.35 69.87 69.77
N TYR A 33 14.64 70.02 70.05
CA TYR A 33 15.69 69.32 69.30
C TYR A 33 15.68 67.81 69.55
N HIS A 34 15.36 67.37 70.77
CA HIS A 34 15.23 65.95 71.11
C HIS A 34 14.09 65.26 70.36
N GLU A 35 12.94 65.91 70.26
CA GLU A 35 11.82 65.41 69.45
C GLU A 35 12.18 65.38 67.95
N LEU A 36 12.86 66.40 67.42
CA LEU A 36 13.36 66.39 66.03
C LEU A 36 14.35 65.24 65.74
N VAL A 37 15.25 64.94 66.68
CA VAL A 37 16.21 63.83 66.50
C VAL A 37 15.50 62.47 66.55
N LYS A 38 14.49 62.30 67.41
CA LYS A 38 13.67 61.09 67.41
C LYS A 38 12.89 60.94 66.10
N GLU A 39 12.25 62.00 65.62
CA GLU A 39 11.49 62.03 64.38
C GLU A 39 12.38 61.67 63.18
N TYR A 40 13.57 62.26 63.08
CA TYR A 40 14.54 61.95 62.02
C TYR A 40 15.03 60.49 62.06
N VAL A 41 15.28 59.93 63.25
CA VAL A 41 15.70 58.53 63.37
C VAL A 41 14.56 57.57 63.05
N GLN A 42 13.31 57.93 63.38
CA GLN A 42 12.13 57.16 63.00
C GLN A 42 11.94 57.19 61.48
N GLU A 43 11.94 58.36 60.85
CA GLU A 43 11.85 58.51 59.39
C GLU A 43 12.97 57.72 58.66
N SER A 44 14.21 57.78 59.15
CA SER A 44 15.31 56.99 58.56
C SER A 44 15.16 55.49 58.76
N SER A 45 14.47 55.04 59.81
CA SER A 45 14.18 53.61 60.05
C SER A 45 13.09 53.14 59.09
N ASP A 46 12.00 53.90 59.00
CA ASP A 46 10.86 53.61 58.13
C ASP A 46 11.30 53.54 56.66
N LEU A 47 12.14 54.49 56.21
CA LEU A 47 12.67 54.49 54.83
C LEU A 47 13.54 53.26 54.52
N ARG A 48 14.26 52.72 55.50
CA ARG A 48 15.06 51.49 55.32
C ARG A 48 14.20 50.24 55.32
N GLU A 49 13.16 50.19 56.15
CA GLU A 49 12.18 49.10 56.11
C GLU A 49 11.48 49.06 54.75
N GLU A 50 11.09 50.21 54.20
CA GLU A 50 10.57 50.31 52.83
C GLU A 50 11.58 49.83 51.78
N LEU A 51 12.85 50.24 51.90
CA LEU A 51 13.91 49.81 50.99
C LEU A 51 14.13 48.30 51.03
N GLN A 52 14.20 47.71 52.23
CA GLN A 52 14.32 46.26 52.42
C GLN A 52 13.11 45.51 51.87
N THR A 53 11.91 46.06 52.07
CA THR A 53 10.68 45.47 51.53
C THR A 53 10.69 45.51 50.01
N MET A 54 11.12 46.61 49.39
CA MET A 54 11.29 46.72 47.94
C MET A 54 12.36 45.76 47.40
N GLU A 55 13.49 45.61 48.09
CA GLU A 55 14.54 44.65 47.71
C GLU A 55 14.04 43.21 47.79
N HIS A 56 13.28 42.87 48.83
CA HIS A 56 12.63 41.57 48.96
C HIS A 56 11.61 41.33 47.84
N MET A 57 10.69 42.27 47.59
CA MET A 57 9.72 42.17 46.50
C MET A 57 10.39 42.03 45.14
N ARG A 58 11.47 42.77 44.88
CA ARG A 58 12.25 42.66 43.64
C ARG A 58 12.90 41.29 43.50
N THR A 59 13.45 40.76 44.58
CA THR A 59 14.11 39.44 44.60
C THR A 59 13.08 38.33 44.36
N ASP A 60 11.94 38.38 45.03
CA ASP A 60 10.86 37.39 44.86
C ASP A 60 10.22 37.48 43.48
N PHE A 61 10.06 38.70 42.93
CA PHE A 61 9.61 38.89 41.55
C PHE A 61 10.58 38.26 40.55
N SER A 62 11.88 38.51 40.68
CA SER A 62 12.91 37.92 39.80
C SER A 62 12.87 36.39 39.84
N ARG A 63 12.85 35.80 41.05
CA ARG A 63 12.76 34.34 41.22
C ARG A 63 11.49 33.76 40.60
N THR A 64 10.36 34.46 40.76
CA THR A 64 9.09 34.03 40.18
C THR A 64 9.17 34.07 38.65
N MET A 65 9.72 35.14 38.07
CA MET A 65 9.91 35.26 36.62
C MET A 65 10.87 34.19 36.09
N ASP A 66 12.00 33.93 36.76
CA ASP A 66 12.98 32.90 36.36
C ASP A 66 12.42 31.49 36.44
N ALA A 67 11.48 31.24 37.35
CA ALA A 67 10.78 29.97 37.48
C ALA A 67 9.72 29.76 36.38
N LEU A 68 9.28 30.82 35.71
CA LEU A 68 8.36 30.70 34.59
C LEU A 68 9.09 30.16 33.35
N VAL A 69 8.51 29.13 32.74
CA VAL A 69 9.06 28.47 31.55
C VAL A 69 8.95 29.35 30.29
N ASN A 70 8.04 30.32 30.29
CA ASN A 70 7.83 31.25 29.17
C ASN A 70 8.81 32.44 29.24
N LEU A 71 8.85 33.21 28.16
CA LEU A 71 9.49 34.53 28.09
C LEU A 71 8.43 35.58 28.43
N VAL A 72 8.72 36.47 29.37
CA VAL A 72 7.90 37.66 29.65
C VAL A 72 8.74 38.89 29.40
N PHE A 73 8.24 39.79 28.56
CA PHE A 73 8.94 41.02 28.23
C PHE A 73 8.04 42.24 28.34
N LYS A 74 8.65 43.41 28.49
CA LYS A 74 7.95 44.69 28.53
C LYS A 74 8.56 45.63 27.50
N VAL A 75 7.70 46.20 26.66
CA VAL A 75 8.09 47.16 25.61
C VAL A 75 7.53 48.53 25.93
N LYS A 76 8.37 49.54 25.79
CA LYS A 76 7.96 50.95 25.79
C LYS A 76 8.23 51.57 24.42
N TYR A 77 7.50 52.66 24.16
CA TYR A 77 7.69 53.49 22.98
C TYR A 77 8.39 54.77 23.40
N ASP A 78 9.48 55.11 22.72
CA ASP A 78 10.14 56.40 22.89
C ASP A 78 9.63 57.37 21.82
N GLU A 79 8.89 58.39 22.24
CA GLU A 79 8.33 59.41 21.34
C GLU A 79 9.42 60.25 20.66
N ALA A 80 10.62 60.36 21.24
CA ALA A 80 11.71 61.15 20.70
C ALA A 80 12.46 60.44 19.57
N SER A 81 12.74 59.14 19.73
CA SER A 81 13.39 58.32 18.69
C SER A 81 12.41 57.66 17.73
N GLY A 82 11.13 57.55 18.08
CA GLY A 82 10.12 56.86 17.27
C GLY A 82 10.28 55.34 17.26
N GLU A 83 11.01 54.80 18.24
CA GLU A 83 11.35 53.38 18.32
C GLU A 83 10.78 52.70 19.57
N TYR A 84 10.61 51.38 19.44
CA TYR A 84 10.23 50.49 20.54
C TYR A 84 11.48 49.88 21.17
N TYR A 85 11.50 49.81 22.49
CA TYR A 85 12.62 49.24 23.23
C TYR A 85 12.13 48.38 24.40
N TYR A 86 12.90 47.33 24.72
CA TYR A 86 12.62 46.47 25.86
C TYR A 86 13.12 47.11 27.15
N VAL A 87 12.26 47.13 28.16
CA VAL A 87 12.62 47.51 29.54
C VAL A 87 12.71 46.31 30.48
N MET A 88 12.21 45.16 30.03
CA MET A 88 12.25 43.88 30.73
C MET A 88 12.18 42.77 29.69
N PHE A 89 12.96 41.71 29.89
CA PHE A 89 12.99 40.54 29.03
C PHE A 89 13.51 39.35 29.86
N GLU A 90 12.59 38.69 30.55
CA GLU A 90 12.87 37.74 31.62
C GLU A 90 12.18 36.39 31.39
N GLY A 91 12.58 35.40 32.18
CA GLY A 91 12.02 34.06 32.16
C GLY A 91 12.97 33.04 31.55
N LYS A 92 12.69 31.76 31.78
CA LYS A 92 13.62 30.69 31.37
C LYS A 92 13.90 30.71 29.87
N LEU A 93 12.87 30.99 29.06
CA LEU A 93 13.03 31.09 27.61
C LEU A 93 13.91 32.26 27.16
N ALA A 94 13.95 33.36 27.93
CA ALA A 94 14.85 34.50 27.68
C ALA A 94 16.32 34.08 27.77
N HIS A 95 16.66 33.30 28.80
CA HIS A 95 17.98 32.72 28.98
C HIS A 95 18.32 31.71 27.88
N ASP A 96 17.37 30.82 27.54
CA ASP A 96 17.56 29.77 26.52
C ASP A 96 17.82 30.34 25.12
N ILE A 97 17.28 31.52 24.80
CA ILE A 97 17.53 32.22 23.53
C ILE A 97 18.68 33.25 23.61
N GLY A 98 19.30 33.40 24.79
CA GLY A 98 20.44 34.29 25.01
C GLY A 98 20.09 35.79 25.01
N LEU A 99 18.82 36.15 25.17
CA LEU A 99 18.33 37.52 25.21
C LEU A 99 17.71 37.73 26.58
N THR A 100 18.46 38.25 27.55
CA THR A 100 17.93 38.63 28.87
C THR A 100 17.79 40.16 28.96
N SER A 101 17.14 40.67 30.01
CA SER A 101 17.01 42.12 30.25
C SER A 101 18.33 42.88 30.12
N ASP A 102 19.43 42.33 30.63
CA ASP A 102 20.75 42.97 30.57
C ASP A 102 21.31 43.03 29.14
N VAL A 103 20.96 42.05 28.30
CA VAL A 103 21.44 41.94 26.92
C VAL A 103 20.63 42.83 25.97
N VAL A 104 19.32 42.94 26.19
CA VAL A 104 18.41 43.70 25.30
C VAL A 104 18.40 45.20 25.60
N LYS A 105 18.77 45.60 26.82
CA LYS A 105 18.73 46.99 27.24
C LYS A 105 19.65 47.87 26.39
N GLY A 106 19.09 48.95 25.84
CA GLY A 106 19.82 49.91 25.01
C GLY A 106 20.08 49.47 23.57
N LYS A 107 19.59 48.29 23.15
CA LYS A 107 19.67 47.81 21.76
C LYS A 107 18.35 48.01 21.03
N SER A 108 18.45 48.29 19.74
CA SER A 108 17.29 48.38 18.85
C SER A 108 16.75 47.00 18.46
N LEU A 109 15.49 46.93 18.01
CA LEU A 109 14.91 45.68 17.51
C LEU A 109 15.71 45.07 16.35
N ALA A 110 16.26 45.91 15.46
CA ALA A 110 17.04 45.46 14.32
C ALA A 110 18.39 44.84 14.73
N GLU A 111 19.04 45.37 15.77
CA GLU A 111 20.27 44.79 16.33
C GLU A 111 20.01 43.45 17.04
N LEU A 112 18.81 43.27 17.59
CA LEU A 112 18.44 42.06 18.33
C LEU A 112 17.96 40.92 17.42
N PHE A 113 17.19 41.23 16.38
CA PHE A 113 16.48 40.20 15.59
C PHE A 113 16.75 40.25 14.08
N GLY A 114 17.51 41.22 13.59
CA GLY A 114 17.65 41.48 12.16
C GLY A 114 16.49 42.32 11.61
N ILE A 115 16.70 42.91 10.42
CA ILE A 115 15.82 43.94 9.86
C ILE A 115 14.41 43.40 9.58
N GLU A 116 14.30 42.21 8.97
CA GLU A 116 13.02 41.63 8.56
C GLU A 116 12.12 41.32 9.77
N GLN A 117 12.66 40.60 10.76
CA GLN A 117 11.95 40.28 12.00
C GLN A 117 11.63 41.54 12.81
N ALA A 118 12.54 42.52 12.86
CA ALA A 118 12.30 43.79 13.55
C ALA A 118 11.11 44.55 12.96
N LEU A 119 10.99 44.60 11.62
CA LEU A 119 9.85 45.22 10.94
C LEU A 119 8.55 44.48 11.27
N PHE A 120 8.57 43.15 11.29
CA PHE A 120 7.42 42.34 11.69
C PHE A 120 6.98 42.65 13.14
N TYR A 121 7.91 42.62 14.10
CA TYR A 121 7.57 42.92 15.51
C TYR A 121 7.09 44.36 15.70
N LYS A 122 7.71 45.34 15.02
CA LYS A 122 7.29 46.75 15.03
C LYS A 122 5.83 46.88 14.59
N SER A 123 5.41 46.17 13.54
CA SER A 123 4.01 46.16 13.09
C SER A 123 3.05 45.61 14.16
N GLN A 124 3.45 44.55 14.89
CA GLN A 124 2.62 44.01 15.96
C GLN A 124 2.55 44.94 17.18
N TYR A 125 3.67 45.56 17.56
CA TYR A 125 3.71 46.53 18.66
C TYR A 125 2.87 47.76 18.37
N GLN A 126 2.91 48.30 17.14
CA GLN A 126 2.04 49.39 16.72
C GLN A 126 0.55 49.05 16.91
N LYS A 127 0.12 47.85 16.50
CA LYS A 127 -1.26 47.39 16.70
C LYS A 127 -1.63 47.27 18.17
N ALA A 128 -0.71 46.77 19.00
CA ALA A 128 -0.95 46.63 20.44
C ALA A 128 -1.01 48.01 21.16
N PHE A 129 -0.18 48.98 20.76
CA PHE A 129 -0.25 50.36 21.25
C PHE A 129 -1.51 51.13 20.80
N GLN A 130 -2.31 50.59 19.88
CA GLN A 130 -3.68 51.07 19.61
C GLN A 130 -4.71 50.56 20.64
N GLY A 131 -4.29 49.77 21.62
CA GLY A 131 -5.11 49.30 22.73
C GLY A 131 -5.76 47.94 22.54
N LYS A 132 -5.30 47.17 21.55
CA LYS A 132 -5.78 45.81 21.28
C LYS A 132 -4.82 44.78 21.86
N THR A 133 -5.34 43.87 22.67
CA THR A 133 -4.65 42.61 22.98
C THR A 133 -4.64 41.75 21.72
N LEU A 134 -3.48 41.21 21.35
CA LEU A 134 -3.34 40.38 20.15
C LEU A 134 -2.33 39.27 20.37
N SER A 135 -2.53 38.14 19.70
CA SER A 135 -1.60 37.01 19.70
C SER A 135 -1.16 36.69 18.28
N TYR A 136 0.10 36.30 18.11
CA TYR A 136 0.65 35.87 16.82
C TYR A 136 1.66 34.75 16.99
N LYS A 137 1.78 33.93 15.94
CA LYS A 137 2.85 32.95 15.80
C LYS A 137 3.99 33.57 14.99
N HIS A 138 5.22 33.21 15.31
CA HIS A 138 6.41 33.63 14.56
C HIS A 138 7.51 32.58 14.67
N CYS A 139 8.48 32.63 13.74
CA CYS A 139 9.65 31.77 13.71
C CYS A 139 10.90 32.60 13.96
N TYR A 140 11.79 32.11 14.83
CA TYR A 140 13.10 32.69 15.09
C TYR A 140 14.10 31.55 15.31
N ASN A 141 15.18 31.51 14.53
CA ASN A 141 16.20 30.45 14.55
C ASN A 141 15.62 29.02 14.52
N ASP A 142 14.75 28.73 13.54
CA ASP A 142 14.06 27.44 13.34
C ASP A 142 13.21 26.95 14.54
N ARG A 143 12.86 27.87 15.45
CA ARG A 143 11.96 27.63 16.59
C ARG A 143 10.69 28.46 16.40
N TYR A 144 9.56 27.84 16.71
CA TYR A 144 8.24 28.47 16.60
C TYR A 144 7.79 28.96 17.96
N PHE A 145 7.28 30.19 17.97
CA PHE A 145 6.88 30.89 19.19
C PHE A 145 5.48 31.48 19.05
N HIS A 146 4.70 31.41 20.13
CA HIS A 146 3.42 32.08 20.24
C HIS A 146 3.54 33.23 21.23
N THR A 147 3.32 34.45 20.75
CA THR A 147 3.43 35.68 21.56
C THR A 147 2.06 36.31 21.72
N THR A 148 1.68 36.60 22.95
CA THR A 148 0.53 37.44 23.30
C THR A 148 1.02 38.80 23.80
N LEU A 149 0.48 39.87 23.23
CA LEU A 149 0.75 41.24 23.63
C LEU A 149 -0.46 41.84 24.33
N SER A 150 -0.24 42.36 25.54
CA SER A 150 -1.24 43.00 26.37
C SER A 150 -0.86 44.46 26.65
N PRO A 151 -1.61 45.45 26.14
CA PRO A 151 -1.34 46.85 26.42
C PRO A 151 -1.68 47.21 27.87
N VAL A 152 -0.81 47.96 28.53
CA VAL A 152 -1.01 48.48 29.89
C VAL A 152 -1.40 49.95 29.79
N LYS A 153 -2.46 50.32 30.52
CA LYS A 153 -3.03 51.67 30.49
C LYS A 153 -2.84 52.36 31.84
N GLU A 154 -2.32 53.58 31.80
CA GLU A 154 -2.32 54.51 32.93
C GLU A 154 -3.07 55.78 32.52
N GLN A 155 -4.02 56.25 33.35
CA GLN A 155 -4.78 57.48 33.09
C GLN A 155 -5.35 57.61 31.66
N LYS A 156 -5.84 56.49 31.09
CA LYS A 156 -6.37 56.35 29.70
C LYS A 156 -5.35 56.44 28.56
N LYS A 157 -4.05 56.62 28.82
CA LYS A 157 -2.97 56.50 27.82
C LYS A 157 -2.31 55.11 27.95
N ILE A 158 -1.96 54.49 26.83
CA ILE A 158 -1.19 53.24 26.84
C ILE A 158 0.27 53.62 27.04
N THR A 159 0.87 53.16 28.13
CA THR A 159 2.24 53.52 28.51
C THR A 159 3.26 52.45 28.11
N GLU A 160 2.81 51.20 27.99
CA GLU A 160 3.68 50.05 27.76
C GLU A 160 2.88 48.84 27.25
N ILE A 161 3.59 47.86 26.71
CA ILE A 161 3.06 46.54 26.34
C ILE A 161 3.76 45.49 27.19
N ILE A 162 3.00 44.57 27.76
CA ILE A 162 3.53 43.33 28.32
C ILE A 162 3.35 42.23 27.27
N GLY A 163 4.45 41.58 26.91
CA GLY A 163 4.48 40.41 26.06
C GLY A 163 4.72 39.15 26.86
N SER A 164 4.01 38.07 26.52
CA SER A 164 4.28 36.72 26.98
C SER A 164 4.47 35.83 25.77
N THR A 165 5.61 35.14 25.72
CA THR A 165 6.01 34.27 24.62
C THR A 165 6.26 32.87 25.13
N VAL A 166 5.58 31.90 24.53
CA VAL A 166 5.82 30.47 24.77
C VAL A 166 6.40 29.85 23.51
N GLU A 167 7.32 28.92 23.68
CA GLU A 167 7.79 28.09 22.56
C GLU A 167 6.74 27.02 22.23
N VAL A 168 6.40 26.91 20.95
CA VAL A 168 5.43 25.95 20.41
C VAL A 168 6.05 25.04 19.34
N THR A 169 7.38 25.03 19.21
CA THR A 169 8.12 24.21 18.22
C THR A 169 7.71 22.73 18.25
N MET A 170 7.62 22.13 19.43
CA MET A 170 7.23 20.72 19.57
C MET A 170 5.78 20.48 19.15
N TYR A 171 4.89 21.44 19.42
CA TYR A 171 3.50 21.37 19.01
C TYR A 171 3.37 21.47 17.48
N GLU A 172 4.04 22.43 16.83
CA GLU A 172 4.02 22.60 15.37
C GLU A 172 4.61 21.38 14.64
N LYS A 173 5.73 20.84 15.14
CA LYS A 173 6.34 19.62 14.59
C LYS A 173 5.44 18.40 14.79
N ALA A 174 4.79 18.27 15.96
CA ALA A 174 3.85 17.20 16.23
C ALA A 174 2.60 17.31 15.34
N GLU A 175 2.02 18.49 15.19
CA GLU A 175 0.86 18.75 14.33
C GLU A 175 1.19 18.44 12.86
N SER A 176 2.35 18.89 12.37
CA SER A 176 2.82 18.57 11.02
C SER A 176 3.04 17.08 10.81
N LYS A 177 3.61 16.39 11.81
CA LYS A 177 3.81 14.93 11.77
C LYS A 177 2.48 14.18 11.82
N ILE A 178 1.52 14.61 12.65
CA ILE A 178 0.17 14.04 12.71
C ILE A 178 -0.52 14.20 11.37
N LYS A 179 -0.45 15.39 10.76
CA LYS A 179 -1.01 15.64 9.43
C LYS A 179 -0.37 14.73 8.38
N TYR A 180 0.95 14.62 8.38
CA TYR A 180 1.68 13.72 7.48
C TYR A 180 1.24 12.27 7.66
N MET A 181 1.21 11.76 8.90
CA MET A 181 0.78 10.39 9.22
C MET A 181 -0.68 10.12 8.85
N ALA A 182 -1.54 11.13 8.90
CA ALA A 182 -2.94 11.01 8.49
C ALA A 182 -3.10 11.01 6.96
N ASP A 183 -2.14 11.53 6.21
CA ASP A 183 -2.17 11.65 4.74
C ASP A 183 -1.26 10.66 4.01
N HIS A 184 -0.42 9.90 4.71
CA HIS A 184 0.55 8.98 4.09
C HIS A 184 0.46 7.57 4.66
N ASP A 185 0.78 6.60 3.81
CA ASP A 185 0.93 5.21 4.18
C ASP A 185 2.26 4.98 4.90
N PRO A 186 2.30 4.34 6.09
CA PRO A 186 3.52 4.18 6.86
C PRO A 186 4.53 3.19 6.25
N LEU A 187 4.11 2.29 5.36
CA LEU A 187 4.97 1.27 4.78
C LEU A 187 5.72 1.81 3.55
N THR A 188 5.01 2.46 2.63
CA THR A 188 5.57 2.96 1.37
C THR A 188 5.88 4.44 1.40
N THR A 189 5.45 5.18 2.43
CA THR A 189 5.53 6.65 2.57
C THR A 189 4.77 7.42 1.49
N LEU A 190 3.99 6.73 0.65
CA LEU A 190 3.16 7.34 -0.38
C LEU A 190 1.93 8.02 0.26
N PRO A 191 1.38 9.07 -0.38
CA PRO A 191 0.05 9.57 -0.07
C PRO A 191 -0.98 8.43 0.01
N ASN A 192 -1.83 8.46 1.03
CA ASN A 192 -2.82 7.41 1.27
C ASN A 192 -4.17 7.73 0.60
N ARG A 193 -5.13 6.80 0.74
CA ARG A 193 -6.52 6.96 0.27
C ARG A 193 -7.17 8.28 0.69
N ARG A 194 -6.96 8.74 1.93
CA ARG A 194 -7.54 10.01 2.42
C ARG A 194 -7.02 11.20 1.63
N LYS A 195 -5.71 11.20 1.38
CA LYS A 195 -5.04 12.25 0.61
C LYS A 195 -5.47 12.25 -0.85
N LEU A 196 -5.60 11.06 -1.47
CA LEU A 196 -6.15 10.94 -2.83
C LEU A 196 -7.54 11.58 -2.96
N HIS A 197 -8.47 11.22 -2.07
CA HIS A 197 -9.83 11.76 -2.14
C HIS A 197 -9.84 13.29 -2.04
N ALA A 198 -9.07 13.86 -1.09
CA ALA A 198 -8.96 15.31 -0.95
C ALA A 198 -8.35 15.97 -2.21
N ASP A 199 -7.38 15.33 -2.86
CA ASP A 199 -6.75 15.85 -4.07
C ASP A 199 -7.67 15.74 -5.29
N LEU A 200 -8.41 14.64 -5.45
CA LEU A 200 -9.39 14.49 -6.53
C LEU A 200 -10.58 15.43 -6.39
N GLU A 201 -11.10 15.65 -5.19
CA GLU A 201 -12.15 16.66 -4.94
C GLU A 201 -11.68 18.06 -5.35
N GLN A 202 -10.42 18.41 -5.05
CA GLN A 202 -9.85 19.70 -5.49
C GLN A 202 -9.67 19.79 -7.01
N LEU A 203 -9.28 18.70 -7.66
CA LEU A 203 -9.00 18.66 -9.09
C LEU A 203 -10.27 18.62 -9.95
N ILE A 204 -11.36 18.01 -9.45
CA ILE A 204 -12.59 17.74 -10.21
C ILE A 204 -13.72 18.70 -9.82
N ASP A 205 -13.91 18.98 -8.52
CA ASP A 205 -15.11 19.67 -8.03
C ASP A 205 -14.92 21.21 -7.94
N ILE A 206 -13.68 21.70 -8.00
CA ILE A 206 -13.36 23.13 -8.03
C ILE A 206 -13.12 23.53 -9.49
N PRO A 207 -13.79 24.58 -10.03
CA PRO A 207 -13.54 25.04 -11.39
C PRO A 207 -12.09 25.53 -11.51
N SER A 208 -11.16 24.71 -12.02
CA SER A 208 -9.76 25.13 -12.15
C SER A 208 -8.97 24.40 -13.24
N THR A 209 -8.16 25.21 -13.93
CA THR A 209 -6.83 25.00 -14.56
C THR A 209 -6.56 23.82 -15.50
N TYR A 210 -7.05 22.60 -15.24
CA TYR A 210 -6.72 21.41 -16.04
C TYR A 210 -7.97 20.87 -16.73
N PRO A 211 -7.93 20.63 -18.06
CA PRO A 211 -9.13 20.25 -18.81
C PRO A 211 -9.61 18.82 -18.50
N HIS A 212 -8.69 17.91 -18.13
CA HIS A 212 -8.96 16.49 -17.93
C HIS A 212 -8.14 15.91 -16.78
N VAL A 213 -8.74 14.95 -16.05
CA VAL A 213 -8.08 14.17 -15.01
C VAL A 213 -8.22 12.70 -15.37
N THR A 214 -7.09 11.99 -15.39
CA THR A 214 -7.06 10.53 -15.58
C THR A 214 -6.59 9.86 -14.30
N LEU A 215 -7.23 8.73 -13.99
CA LEU A 215 -6.88 7.84 -12.90
C LEU A 215 -6.49 6.47 -13.44
N MET A 216 -5.35 5.94 -13.00
CA MET A 216 -4.94 4.55 -13.26
C MET A 216 -4.95 3.79 -11.94
N PHE A 217 -5.84 2.80 -11.84
CA PHE A 217 -5.91 1.85 -10.73
C PHE A 217 -4.96 0.69 -11.01
N CYS A 218 -3.95 0.54 -10.17
CA CYS A 218 -2.89 -0.45 -10.29
C CYS A 218 -3.02 -1.45 -9.15
N ASP A 219 -3.08 -2.74 -9.46
CA ASP A 219 -3.23 -3.81 -8.46
C ASP A 219 -2.24 -4.94 -8.76
N ILE A 220 -1.53 -5.43 -7.73
CA ILE A 220 -0.57 -6.52 -7.86
C ILE A 220 -1.31 -7.84 -8.01
N ASP A 221 -1.13 -8.51 -9.14
CA ASP A 221 -1.83 -9.76 -9.41
C ASP A 221 -1.43 -10.84 -8.40
N ARG A 222 -2.44 -11.55 -7.86
CA ARG A 222 -2.25 -12.69 -6.96
C ARG A 222 -1.39 -12.36 -5.72
N PHE A 223 -1.37 -11.12 -5.23
CA PHE A 223 -0.56 -10.72 -4.06
C PHE A 223 -0.82 -11.56 -2.81
N LYS A 224 -2.06 -12.02 -2.61
CA LYS A 224 -2.40 -12.94 -1.52
C LYS A 224 -1.57 -14.22 -1.57
N TYR A 225 -1.34 -14.79 -2.76
CA TYR A 225 -0.51 -15.97 -2.93
C TYR A 225 0.93 -15.71 -2.48
N ILE A 226 1.47 -14.51 -2.74
CA ILE A 226 2.81 -14.11 -2.27
C ILE A 226 2.85 -14.11 -0.73
N ASN A 227 1.85 -13.54 -0.08
CA ASN A 227 1.75 -13.54 1.39
C ASN A 227 1.62 -14.96 1.96
N ASP A 228 0.78 -15.79 1.34
CA ASP A 228 0.53 -17.16 1.81
C ASP A 228 1.76 -18.06 1.60
N ALA A 229 2.51 -17.85 0.51
CA ALA A 229 3.69 -18.67 0.17
C ALA A 229 5.00 -18.20 0.84
N LEU A 230 5.21 -16.88 0.98
CA LEU A 230 6.49 -16.30 1.44
C LEU A 230 6.38 -15.54 2.77
N GLY A 231 5.16 -15.33 3.28
CA GLY A 231 4.88 -14.61 4.51
C GLY A 231 4.76 -13.09 4.34
N HIS A 232 4.12 -12.45 5.31
CA HIS A 232 3.80 -11.02 5.26
C HIS A 232 5.02 -10.09 5.16
N VAL A 233 6.17 -10.47 5.74
CA VAL A 233 7.39 -9.65 5.63
C VAL A 233 7.89 -9.58 4.18
N ALA A 234 7.79 -10.67 3.44
CA ALA A 234 8.11 -10.69 2.01
C ALA A 234 7.08 -9.89 1.21
N GLY A 235 5.80 -10.01 1.56
CA GLY A 235 4.73 -9.17 0.99
C GLY A 235 4.98 -7.68 1.17
N ASP A 236 5.36 -7.24 2.37
CA ASP A 236 5.70 -5.85 2.67
C ASP A 236 6.88 -5.35 1.81
N GLN A 237 7.91 -6.18 1.61
CA GLN A 237 9.02 -5.84 0.73
C GLN A 237 8.58 -5.69 -0.74
N VAL A 238 7.70 -6.58 -1.22
CA VAL A 238 7.12 -6.48 -2.57
C VAL A 238 6.37 -5.16 -2.72
N LEU A 239 5.53 -4.80 -1.75
CA LEU A 239 4.78 -3.54 -1.77
C LEU A 239 5.69 -2.30 -1.85
N GLN A 240 6.81 -2.31 -1.13
CA GLN A 240 7.78 -1.22 -1.18
C GLN A 240 8.50 -1.14 -2.53
N ILE A 241 8.89 -2.28 -3.09
CA ILE A 241 9.59 -2.34 -4.38
C ILE A 241 8.67 -1.95 -5.54
N VAL A 242 7.43 -2.43 -5.53
CA VAL A 242 6.39 -2.05 -6.50
C VAL A 242 6.14 -0.55 -6.43
N ALA A 243 5.99 0.02 -5.23
CA ALA A 243 5.83 1.47 -5.05
C ALA A 243 7.00 2.25 -5.70
N GLN A 244 8.25 1.82 -5.47
CA GLN A 244 9.43 2.46 -6.03
C GLN A 244 9.49 2.38 -7.55
N ARG A 245 9.16 1.22 -8.14
CA ARG A 245 9.14 1.00 -9.59
C ARG A 245 8.04 1.79 -10.29
N ILE A 246 6.86 1.87 -9.70
CA ILE A 246 5.81 2.74 -10.23
C ILE A 246 6.29 4.20 -10.16
N GLN A 247 6.83 4.64 -9.02
CA GLN A 247 7.31 6.01 -8.83
C GLN A 247 8.41 6.41 -9.84
N SER A 248 9.33 5.51 -10.20
CA SER A 248 10.37 5.78 -11.21
C SER A 248 9.83 5.96 -12.62
N CYS A 249 8.61 5.49 -12.88
CA CYS A 249 7.95 5.68 -14.17
C CYS A 249 7.29 7.07 -14.32
N LEU A 250 6.98 7.75 -13.21
CA LEU A 250 6.17 8.96 -13.16
C LEU A 250 6.95 10.26 -13.45
N ARG A 251 6.22 11.31 -13.84
CA ARG A 251 6.71 12.67 -14.12
C ARG A 251 6.09 13.68 -13.17
N ASP A 252 6.54 14.93 -13.20
CA ASP A 252 6.11 16.00 -12.26
C ASP A 252 4.59 16.29 -12.24
N HIS A 253 3.86 15.99 -13.32
CA HIS A 253 2.40 16.16 -13.42
C HIS A 253 1.62 14.88 -13.06
N MET A 254 2.30 13.89 -12.49
CA MET A 254 1.73 12.60 -12.10
C MET A 254 1.98 12.37 -10.61
N SER A 255 0.95 11.87 -9.93
CA SER A 255 1.03 11.59 -8.49
C SER A 255 0.68 10.15 -8.21
N LEU A 256 1.46 9.49 -7.35
CA LEU A 256 1.23 8.12 -6.90
C LEU A 256 0.61 8.11 -5.49
N TYR A 257 -0.37 7.25 -5.30
CA TYR A 257 -1.06 7.03 -4.03
C TYR A 257 -1.10 5.53 -3.74
N ARG A 258 -1.10 5.17 -2.46
CA ARG A 258 -1.38 3.80 -2.00
C ARG A 258 -2.75 3.77 -1.32
N MET A 259 -3.63 2.89 -1.77
CA MET A 259 -5.02 2.83 -1.30
C MET A 259 -5.13 1.94 -0.06
N SER A 260 -4.84 0.66 -0.25
CA SER A 260 -4.86 -0.40 0.74
C SER A 260 -4.21 -1.65 0.15
N GLY A 261 -3.68 -2.55 0.98
CA GLY A 261 -3.14 -3.82 0.50
C GLY A 261 -2.12 -3.64 -0.63
N ASP A 262 -2.44 -4.22 -1.78
CA ASP A 262 -1.76 -4.28 -3.08
C ASP A 262 -2.21 -3.22 -4.09
N GLU A 263 -3.08 -2.29 -3.68
CA GLU A 263 -3.70 -1.31 -4.56
C GLU A 263 -2.97 0.05 -4.55
N TYR A 264 -2.66 0.55 -5.74
CA TYR A 264 -2.06 1.84 -6.00
C TYR A 264 -2.91 2.64 -6.97
N MET A 265 -2.82 3.96 -6.90
CA MET A 265 -3.47 4.85 -7.85
C MET A 265 -2.51 5.89 -8.39
N ILE A 266 -2.49 6.04 -9.72
CA ILE A 266 -1.76 7.10 -10.40
C ILE A 266 -2.78 8.13 -10.87
N VAL A 267 -2.59 9.39 -10.47
CA VAL A 267 -3.37 10.53 -10.95
C VAL A 267 -2.53 11.28 -11.97
N VAL A 268 -3.12 11.58 -13.13
CA VAL A 268 -2.50 12.35 -14.22
C VAL A 268 -3.36 13.57 -14.50
N THR A 269 -2.77 14.76 -14.40
CA THR A 269 -3.48 16.06 -14.51
C THR A 269 -3.14 16.82 -15.80
N ASP A 270 -2.78 16.12 -16.88
CA ASP A 270 -2.40 16.72 -18.16
C ASP A 270 -3.32 16.22 -19.30
N ASP A 271 -3.36 16.93 -20.42
CA ASP A 271 -4.14 16.58 -21.61
C ASP A 271 -3.43 15.47 -22.40
N VAL A 272 -3.42 14.29 -21.79
CA VAL A 272 -2.73 13.11 -22.30
C VAL A 272 -3.70 12.29 -23.13
N TRP A 273 -3.42 12.18 -24.44
CA TRP A 273 -4.17 11.31 -25.33
C TRP A 273 -4.14 9.86 -24.83
N ALA A 274 -5.22 9.10 -25.03
CA ALA A 274 -5.35 7.72 -24.56
C ALA A 274 -4.16 6.81 -24.93
N SER A 275 -3.54 7.03 -26.10
CA SER A 275 -2.34 6.30 -26.53
C SER A 275 -1.14 6.50 -25.61
N ASN A 276 -0.97 7.70 -25.04
CA ASN A 276 0.13 8.02 -24.15
C ASN A 276 -0.10 7.43 -22.75
N LEU A 277 -1.36 7.28 -22.32
CA LEU A 277 -1.73 6.62 -21.07
C LEU A 277 -1.48 5.10 -21.13
N ILE A 278 -1.81 4.47 -22.27
CA ILE A 278 -1.50 3.05 -22.49
C ILE A 278 0.02 2.86 -22.48
N GLN A 279 0.79 3.71 -23.16
CA GLN A 279 2.25 3.65 -23.13
C GLN A 279 2.84 3.82 -21.72
N LEU A 280 2.27 4.70 -20.90
CA LEU A 280 2.66 4.84 -19.50
C LEU A 280 2.38 3.55 -18.73
N GLY A 281 1.19 2.98 -18.90
CA GLY A 281 0.82 1.73 -18.25
C GLY A 281 1.74 0.58 -18.66
N GLU A 282 2.00 0.39 -19.97
CA GLU A 282 2.93 -0.64 -20.47
C GLU A 282 4.34 -0.46 -19.90
N LYS A 283 4.83 0.78 -19.82
CA LYS A 283 6.12 1.08 -19.17
C LYS A 283 6.12 0.65 -17.70
N VAL A 284 5.03 0.91 -16.97
CA VAL A 284 4.90 0.45 -15.57
C VAL A 284 4.91 -1.07 -15.51
N LEU A 285 4.18 -1.77 -16.40
CA LEU A 285 4.18 -3.23 -16.44
C LEU A 285 5.59 -3.80 -16.69
N ASP A 286 6.32 -3.24 -17.65
CA ASP A 286 7.68 -3.69 -17.99
C ASP A 286 8.69 -3.53 -16.83
N ASP A 287 8.59 -2.42 -16.08
CA ASP A 287 9.40 -2.19 -14.88
C ASP A 287 9.00 -3.17 -13.76
N ILE A 288 7.71 -3.50 -13.63
CA ILE A 288 7.21 -4.43 -12.62
C ILE A 288 7.60 -5.88 -12.93
N ARG A 289 7.60 -6.29 -14.20
CA ARG A 289 8.03 -7.63 -14.65
C ARG A 289 9.50 -7.95 -14.35
N GLN A 290 10.32 -6.95 -14.02
CA GLN A 290 11.70 -7.20 -13.63
C GLN A 290 11.75 -8.09 -12.36
N PRO A 291 12.64 -9.09 -12.27
CA PRO A 291 12.74 -9.94 -11.09
C PRO A 291 12.94 -9.14 -9.79
N ILE A 292 12.29 -9.57 -8.72
CA ILE A 292 12.45 -9.04 -7.37
C ILE A 292 13.22 -10.08 -6.54
N THR A 293 14.36 -9.70 -5.99
CA THR A 293 15.14 -10.57 -5.11
C THR A 293 14.68 -10.43 -3.66
N LEU A 294 14.12 -11.50 -3.09
CA LEU A 294 13.72 -11.58 -1.68
C LEU A 294 14.48 -12.72 -1.00
N SER A 295 15.25 -12.40 0.04
CA SER A 295 16.02 -13.41 0.81
C SER A 295 16.84 -14.38 -0.05
N GLY A 296 17.39 -13.91 -1.18
CA GLY A 296 18.20 -14.70 -2.10
C GLY A 296 17.42 -15.54 -3.13
N LYS A 297 16.08 -15.44 -3.16
CA LYS A 297 15.23 -16.01 -4.22
C LYS A 297 14.73 -14.90 -5.14
N GLU A 298 14.65 -15.17 -6.44
CA GLU A 298 14.04 -14.26 -7.40
C GLU A 298 12.57 -14.64 -7.61
N ILE A 299 11.70 -13.65 -7.54
CA ILE A 299 10.28 -13.78 -7.90
C ILE A 299 9.93 -12.76 -8.97
N VAL A 300 8.95 -13.08 -9.81
CA VAL A 300 8.35 -12.15 -10.76
C VAL A 300 6.93 -11.88 -10.29
N VAL A 301 6.56 -10.61 -10.25
CA VAL A 301 5.19 -10.17 -9.96
C VAL A 301 4.65 -9.44 -11.18
N THR A 302 3.33 -9.50 -11.37
CA THR A 302 2.64 -8.78 -12.44
C THR A 302 1.66 -7.77 -11.83
N LEU A 303 1.22 -6.82 -12.66
CA LEU A 303 0.34 -5.74 -12.24
C LEU A 303 -0.81 -5.63 -13.24
N SER A 304 -2.04 -5.54 -12.75
CA SER A 304 -3.19 -5.18 -13.57
C SER A 304 -3.45 -3.68 -13.45
N ILE A 305 -3.67 -3.00 -14.58
CA ILE A 305 -3.93 -1.57 -14.62
C ILE A 305 -5.28 -1.27 -15.29
N GLY A 306 -6.19 -0.65 -14.55
CA GLY A 306 -7.45 -0.10 -15.06
C GLY A 306 -7.38 1.41 -15.17
N VAL A 307 -7.78 1.98 -16.30
CA VAL A 307 -7.65 3.42 -16.58
C VAL A 307 -9.03 4.04 -16.79
N ALA A 308 -9.32 5.14 -16.10
CA ALA A 308 -10.51 5.95 -16.34
C ALA A 308 -10.16 7.44 -16.41
N SER A 309 -10.95 8.20 -17.16
CA SER A 309 -10.78 9.64 -17.33
C SER A 309 -12.10 10.37 -17.13
N THR A 310 -12.04 11.65 -16.72
CA THR A 310 -13.21 12.54 -16.69
C THR A 310 -13.85 12.71 -18.08
N THR A 311 -13.12 12.41 -19.17
CA THR A 311 -13.67 12.36 -20.54
C THR A 311 -14.62 11.18 -20.77
N CYS A 312 -14.60 10.16 -19.90
CA CYS A 312 -15.44 8.96 -19.99
C CYS A 312 -16.71 9.08 -19.12
N ASN A 313 -17.35 10.26 -19.11
CA ASN A 313 -18.56 10.56 -18.32
C ASN A 313 -18.41 10.39 -16.79
N ALA A 314 -17.18 10.44 -16.26
CA ALA A 314 -16.96 10.53 -14.82
C ALA A 314 -17.00 12.00 -14.38
N SER A 315 -18.10 12.39 -13.75
CA SER A 315 -18.37 13.79 -13.36
C SER A 315 -17.96 14.07 -11.92
N THR A 316 -17.64 13.04 -11.14
CA THR A 316 -17.23 13.14 -9.74
C THR A 316 -15.98 12.29 -9.47
N SER A 317 -15.25 12.62 -8.41
CA SER A 317 -14.12 11.80 -7.93
C SER A 317 -14.50 10.34 -7.66
N GLN A 318 -15.71 10.11 -7.13
CA GLN A 318 -16.23 8.78 -6.83
C GLN A 318 -16.51 7.97 -8.11
N GLU A 319 -17.11 8.58 -9.12
CA GLU A 319 -17.35 7.94 -10.42
C GLU A 319 -16.03 7.60 -11.13
N LEU A 320 -15.04 8.49 -11.07
CA LEU A 320 -13.73 8.26 -11.68
C LEU A 320 -13.01 7.07 -11.04
N ILE A 321 -13.01 7.00 -9.71
CA ILE A 321 -12.47 5.86 -8.96
C ILE A 321 -13.20 4.56 -9.33
N ALA A 322 -14.53 4.59 -9.33
CA ALA A 322 -15.34 3.42 -9.67
C ALA A 322 -15.06 2.92 -11.09
N HIS A 323 -14.98 3.81 -12.09
CA HIS A 323 -14.68 3.40 -13.46
C HIS A 323 -13.27 2.81 -13.62
N ALA A 324 -12.27 3.34 -12.91
CA ALA A 324 -10.91 2.81 -12.93
C ALA A 324 -10.83 1.41 -12.28
N ASP A 325 -11.49 1.25 -11.12
CA ASP A 325 -11.64 -0.04 -10.42
C ASP A 325 -12.33 -1.09 -11.29
N MET A 326 -13.45 -0.75 -11.94
CA MET A 326 -14.16 -1.65 -12.85
C MET A 326 -13.28 -2.14 -14.00
N SER A 327 -12.47 -1.24 -14.57
CA SER A 327 -11.53 -1.60 -15.63
C SER A 327 -10.38 -2.48 -15.12
N ASN A 328 -9.88 -2.22 -13.92
CA ASN A 328 -8.84 -3.04 -13.28
C ASN A 328 -9.36 -4.46 -12.99
N HIS A 329 -10.55 -4.59 -12.42
CA HIS A 329 -11.16 -5.89 -12.17
C HIS A 329 -11.39 -6.67 -13.46
N TYR A 330 -11.88 -6.00 -14.51
CA TYR A 330 -12.05 -6.65 -15.82
C TYR A 330 -10.70 -7.09 -16.41
N CYS A 331 -9.64 -6.30 -16.20
CA CYS A 331 -8.28 -6.64 -16.59
C CYS A 331 -7.82 -7.95 -15.90
N LYS A 332 -8.01 -8.06 -14.57
CA LYS A 332 -7.67 -9.26 -13.79
C LYS A 332 -8.40 -10.52 -14.27
N VAL A 333 -9.72 -10.43 -14.46
CA VAL A 333 -10.52 -11.55 -14.96
C VAL A 333 -10.06 -12.04 -16.33
N GLN A 334 -9.54 -11.14 -17.19
CA GLN A 334 -9.03 -11.49 -18.52
C GLN A 334 -7.59 -12.04 -18.49
N GLY A 335 -7.07 -12.38 -17.30
CA GLY A 335 -5.75 -12.96 -17.09
C GLY A 335 -4.69 -11.98 -16.55
N GLY A 336 -5.07 -10.75 -16.24
CA GLY A 336 -4.18 -9.74 -15.64
C GLY A 336 -3.03 -9.29 -16.54
N ASP A 337 -1.97 -8.76 -15.90
CA ASP A 337 -0.72 -8.28 -16.51
C ASP A 337 -0.90 -7.40 -17.75
N ARG A 338 -1.86 -6.47 -17.72
CA ARG A 338 -2.16 -5.58 -18.84
C ARG A 338 -2.77 -4.26 -18.41
N VAL A 339 -2.83 -3.33 -19.37
CA VAL A 339 -3.52 -2.05 -19.24
C VAL A 339 -4.85 -2.13 -19.95
N LEU A 340 -5.93 -1.77 -19.26
CA LEU A 340 -7.25 -1.66 -19.83
C LEU A 340 -7.83 -0.27 -19.59
N VAL A 341 -8.45 0.31 -20.61
CA VAL A 341 -9.13 1.61 -20.50
C VAL A 341 -10.63 1.37 -20.37
N TYR A 342 -11.25 2.02 -19.39
CA TYR A 342 -12.68 1.96 -19.15
C TYR A 342 -13.48 2.34 -20.40
N THR A 343 -14.53 1.58 -20.67
CA THR A 343 -15.54 1.90 -21.67
C THR A 343 -16.92 1.64 -21.07
N ASP A 344 -17.96 2.33 -21.53
CA ASP A 344 -19.32 2.13 -21.00
C ASP A 344 -19.82 0.68 -21.15
N LYS A 345 -19.31 -0.07 -22.13
CA LYS A 345 -19.59 -1.51 -22.29
C LYS A 345 -19.10 -2.34 -21.11
N MET A 346 -17.99 -1.95 -20.47
CA MET A 346 -17.46 -2.64 -19.29
C MET A 346 -18.39 -2.51 -18.09
N LYS A 347 -19.22 -1.48 -18.02
CA LYS A 347 -20.17 -1.30 -16.91
C LYS A 347 -21.21 -2.42 -16.85
N GLU A 348 -21.75 -2.80 -18.00
CA GLU A 348 -22.68 -3.93 -18.10
C GLU A 348 -21.96 -5.25 -17.84
N SER A 349 -20.76 -5.43 -18.40
CA SER A 349 -19.97 -6.64 -18.22
C SER A 349 -19.50 -6.86 -16.77
N TYR A 350 -19.15 -5.81 -16.04
CA TYR A 350 -18.74 -5.90 -14.63
C TYR A 350 -19.87 -6.42 -13.74
N ASN A 351 -21.10 -5.92 -13.91
CA ASN A 351 -22.26 -6.41 -13.18
C ASN A 351 -22.55 -7.89 -13.50
N GLN A 352 -22.37 -8.28 -14.76
CA GLN A 352 -22.50 -9.68 -15.18
C GLN A 352 -21.43 -10.56 -14.53
N LEU A 353 -20.18 -10.09 -14.46
CA LEU A 353 -19.06 -10.78 -13.83
C LEU A 353 -19.25 -10.98 -12.32
N PHE A 354 -19.68 -9.93 -11.61
CA PHE A 354 -19.96 -10.04 -10.18
C PHE A 354 -21.10 -11.03 -9.89
N SER A 355 -22.17 -10.99 -10.71
CA SER A 355 -23.23 -12.01 -10.65
C SER A 355 -22.66 -13.41 -10.92
N LEU A 356 -21.78 -13.54 -11.92
CA LEU A 356 -21.19 -14.81 -12.31
C LEU A 356 -20.33 -15.42 -11.20
N GLU A 357 -19.59 -14.62 -10.44
CA GLU A 357 -18.83 -15.09 -9.27
C GLU A 357 -19.77 -15.71 -8.21
N SER A 358 -20.83 -15.00 -7.86
CA SER A 358 -21.85 -15.48 -6.91
C SER A 358 -22.50 -16.78 -7.41
N ASP A 359 -22.78 -16.85 -8.70
CA ASP A 359 -23.38 -18.02 -9.32
C ASP A 359 -22.40 -19.20 -9.37
N LEU A 360 -21.10 -18.97 -9.60
CA LEU A 360 -20.08 -20.03 -9.61
C LEU A 360 -19.93 -20.69 -8.24
N ARG A 361 -20.01 -19.93 -7.15
CA ARG A 361 -20.03 -20.49 -5.78
C ARG A 361 -21.23 -21.41 -5.57
N LYS A 362 -22.41 -21.04 -6.09
CA LYS A 362 -23.62 -21.88 -6.04
C LYS A 362 -23.48 -23.10 -6.93
N ALA A 363 -22.87 -22.96 -8.11
CA ALA A 363 -22.71 -24.04 -9.07
C ALA A 363 -21.96 -25.26 -8.51
N ILE A 364 -20.90 -24.99 -7.73
CA ILE A 364 -20.12 -26.01 -7.01
C ILE A 364 -21.01 -26.75 -6.00
N LEU A 365 -21.87 -26.03 -5.26
CA LEU A 365 -22.77 -26.62 -4.25
C LEU A 365 -23.99 -27.34 -4.84
N HIS A 366 -24.53 -26.85 -5.95
CA HIS A 366 -25.77 -27.32 -6.56
C HIS A 366 -25.58 -28.33 -7.71
N LYS A 367 -24.35 -28.83 -7.92
CA LYS A 367 -24.04 -29.80 -8.98
C LYS A 367 -24.38 -29.29 -10.39
N GLU A 368 -24.09 -28.02 -10.66
CA GLU A 368 -24.28 -27.40 -11.98
C GLU A 368 -23.06 -27.59 -12.91
N LEU A 369 -21.96 -28.10 -12.35
CA LEU A 369 -20.79 -28.53 -13.09
C LEU A 369 -21.00 -29.96 -13.62
N SER A 370 -20.47 -30.21 -14.82
CA SER A 370 -20.49 -31.50 -15.48
C SER A 370 -19.17 -31.74 -16.20
N LEU A 371 -18.81 -33.00 -16.42
CA LEU A 371 -17.64 -33.36 -17.21
C LEU A 371 -18.08 -33.87 -18.58
N ILE A 372 -17.38 -33.41 -19.62
CA ILE A 372 -17.39 -34.05 -20.93
C ILE A 372 -15.97 -34.54 -21.23
N TYR A 373 -15.85 -35.56 -22.07
CA TYR A 373 -14.59 -36.27 -22.25
C TYR A 373 -14.14 -36.20 -23.70
N GLN A 374 -12.87 -35.86 -23.90
CA GLN A 374 -12.27 -35.85 -25.22
C GLN A 374 -11.35 -37.07 -25.43
N PRO A 375 -11.59 -37.89 -26.47
CA PRO A 375 -10.73 -39.02 -26.81
C PRO A 375 -9.29 -38.63 -27.15
N LYS A 376 -8.33 -39.37 -26.57
CA LYS A 376 -6.93 -39.43 -26.99
C LYS A 376 -6.71 -40.72 -27.78
N VAL A 377 -6.03 -40.65 -28.91
CA VAL A 377 -5.96 -41.75 -29.88
C VAL A 377 -4.51 -42.04 -30.26
N ASP A 378 -4.16 -43.31 -30.33
CA ASP A 378 -2.87 -43.76 -30.84
C ASP A 378 -2.76 -43.45 -32.35
N VAL A 379 -1.71 -42.72 -32.74
CA VAL A 379 -1.49 -42.29 -34.13
C VAL A 379 -1.29 -43.48 -35.07
N SER A 380 -0.66 -44.56 -34.58
CA SER A 380 -0.30 -45.72 -35.38
C SER A 380 -1.48 -46.68 -35.58
N THR A 381 -2.25 -46.95 -34.52
CA THR A 381 -3.33 -47.94 -34.54
C THR A 381 -4.71 -47.34 -34.74
N GLY A 382 -4.89 -46.03 -34.51
CA GLY A 382 -6.19 -45.36 -34.53
C GLY A 382 -7.12 -45.77 -33.39
N TYR A 383 -6.59 -46.42 -32.35
CA TYR A 383 -7.38 -46.87 -31.19
C TYR A 383 -7.31 -45.86 -30.05
N LEU A 384 -8.38 -45.81 -29.26
CA LEU A 384 -8.44 -45.00 -28.05
C LEU A 384 -7.31 -45.40 -27.08
N ASN A 385 -6.53 -44.42 -26.65
CA ASN A 385 -5.41 -44.51 -25.70
C ASN A 385 -5.68 -43.76 -24.38
N GLY A 386 -6.72 -42.92 -24.34
CA GLY A 386 -7.08 -42.18 -23.14
C GLY A 386 -8.27 -41.26 -23.36
N LEU A 387 -8.66 -40.57 -22.30
CA LEU A 387 -9.71 -39.56 -22.31
C LEU A 387 -9.22 -38.35 -21.52
N GLU A 388 -9.46 -37.14 -21.99
CA GLU A 388 -9.30 -35.93 -21.19
C GLU A 388 -10.65 -35.49 -20.62
N ALA A 389 -10.72 -35.25 -19.31
CA ALA A 389 -11.90 -34.74 -18.63
C ALA A 389 -11.93 -33.21 -18.69
N LEU A 390 -12.96 -32.69 -19.34
CA LEU A 390 -13.14 -31.26 -19.57
C LEU A 390 -14.37 -30.76 -18.82
N VAL A 391 -14.16 -29.86 -17.86
CA VAL A 391 -15.24 -29.27 -17.06
C VAL A 391 -16.15 -28.36 -17.89
N ARG A 392 -17.45 -28.44 -17.65
CA ARG A 392 -18.48 -27.62 -18.29
C ARG A 392 -19.47 -27.15 -17.24
N TRP A 393 -19.82 -25.87 -17.32
CA TRP A 393 -20.81 -25.28 -16.44
C TRP A 393 -22.12 -25.03 -17.20
N LYS A 394 -23.19 -25.65 -16.73
CA LYS A 394 -24.54 -25.44 -17.23
C LYS A 394 -25.35 -24.63 -16.22
N HIS A 395 -25.29 -23.32 -16.38
CA HIS A 395 -26.04 -22.39 -15.54
C HIS A 395 -27.56 -22.51 -15.78
N PRO A 396 -28.40 -22.51 -14.73
CA PRO A 396 -29.86 -22.67 -14.85
C PRO A 396 -30.53 -21.64 -15.78
N GLU A 397 -30.17 -20.37 -15.65
CA GLU A 397 -30.73 -19.28 -16.45
C GLU A 397 -29.91 -18.93 -17.71
N LYS A 398 -28.58 -18.81 -17.57
CA LYS A 398 -27.66 -18.36 -18.64
C LYS A 398 -27.27 -19.47 -19.64
N GLY A 399 -27.58 -20.73 -19.37
CA GLY A 399 -27.22 -21.85 -20.23
C GLY A 399 -25.75 -22.28 -20.07
N TRP A 400 -25.10 -22.67 -21.17
CA TRP A 400 -23.70 -23.12 -21.12
C TRP A 400 -22.74 -21.95 -21.01
N ILE A 401 -21.89 -21.98 -19.99
CA ILE A 401 -20.84 -20.98 -19.75
C ILE A 401 -19.49 -21.57 -20.14
N SER A 402 -18.70 -20.79 -20.89
CA SER A 402 -17.42 -21.25 -21.44
C SER A 402 -16.39 -21.47 -20.33
N PRO A 403 -15.59 -22.55 -20.36
CA PRO A 403 -14.43 -22.69 -19.46
C PRO A 403 -13.46 -21.51 -19.53
N GLY A 404 -13.27 -20.92 -20.72
CA GLY A 404 -12.44 -19.72 -20.87
C GLY A 404 -13.01 -18.45 -20.21
N GLU A 405 -14.25 -18.51 -19.70
CA GLU A 405 -14.89 -17.41 -18.95
C GLU A 405 -14.85 -17.68 -17.44
N PHE A 406 -15.27 -18.87 -17.00
CA PHE A 406 -15.39 -19.13 -15.56
C PHE A 406 -14.12 -19.67 -14.89
N ILE A 407 -13.17 -20.29 -15.63
CA ILE A 407 -11.92 -20.77 -15.04
C ILE A 407 -11.01 -19.60 -14.63
N PRO A 408 -10.75 -18.58 -15.49
CA PRO A 408 -9.98 -17.41 -15.06
C PRO A 408 -10.62 -16.69 -13.87
N LEU A 409 -11.95 -16.56 -13.87
CA LEU A 409 -12.69 -16.02 -12.73
C LEU A 409 -12.48 -16.85 -11.47
N ALA A 410 -12.56 -18.19 -11.56
CA ALA A 410 -12.34 -19.08 -10.43
C ALA A 410 -10.93 -18.98 -9.85
N GLU A 411 -9.91 -18.79 -10.69
CA GLU A 411 -8.54 -18.57 -10.25
C GLU A 411 -8.42 -17.26 -9.48
N GLU A 412 -8.95 -16.17 -10.03
CA GLU A 412 -8.88 -14.83 -9.43
C GLU A 412 -9.57 -14.78 -8.07
N VAL A 413 -10.74 -15.40 -7.94
CA VAL A 413 -11.53 -15.37 -6.69
C VAL A 413 -11.20 -16.53 -5.73
N GLY A 414 -10.20 -17.35 -6.06
CA GLY A 414 -9.73 -18.46 -5.23
C GLY A 414 -10.70 -19.64 -5.12
N LEU A 415 -11.57 -19.84 -6.10
CA LEU A 415 -12.49 -20.98 -6.19
C LEU A 415 -11.93 -22.16 -6.99
N ILE A 416 -10.85 -21.97 -7.76
CA ILE A 416 -10.30 -23.00 -8.64
C ILE A 416 -9.96 -24.30 -7.91
N ALA A 417 -9.40 -24.23 -6.69
CA ALA A 417 -9.09 -25.40 -5.88
C ALA A 417 -10.30 -26.30 -5.57
N GLN A 418 -11.49 -25.69 -5.38
CA GLN A 418 -12.73 -26.44 -5.15
C GLN A 418 -13.24 -27.10 -6.44
N ILE A 419 -13.03 -26.43 -7.57
CA ILE A 419 -13.37 -26.99 -8.89
C ILE A 419 -12.44 -28.15 -9.22
N ASP A 420 -11.13 -27.98 -9.06
CA ASP A 420 -10.12 -29.03 -9.29
C ASP A 420 -10.41 -30.29 -8.46
N GLU A 421 -10.73 -30.12 -7.18
CA GLU A 421 -11.09 -31.24 -6.30
C GLU A 421 -12.38 -31.96 -6.77
N TRP A 422 -13.40 -31.19 -7.17
CA TRP A 422 -14.63 -31.75 -7.72
C TRP A 422 -14.39 -32.48 -9.05
N VAL A 423 -13.63 -31.88 -9.98
CA VAL A 423 -13.29 -32.47 -11.29
C VAL A 423 -12.51 -33.77 -11.09
N LEU A 424 -11.50 -33.77 -10.22
CA LEU A 424 -10.68 -34.94 -9.90
C LEU A 424 -11.54 -36.08 -9.37
N TYR A 425 -12.42 -35.80 -8.41
CA TYR A 425 -13.33 -36.79 -7.85
C TYR A 425 -14.30 -37.34 -8.90
N GLU A 426 -14.95 -36.47 -9.66
CA GLU A 426 -15.94 -36.85 -10.66
C GLU A 426 -15.33 -37.68 -11.80
N ALA A 427 -14.15 -37.29 -12.28
CA ALA A 427 -13.40 -38.04 -13.30
C ALA A 427 -13.02 -39.43 -12.80
N CYS A 428 -12.50 -39.52 -11.57
CA CYS A 428 -12.14 -40.82 -10.98
C CYS A 428 -13.36 -41.71 -10.78
N ARG A 429 -14.46 -41.16 -10.27
CA ARG A 429 -15.73 -41.87 -10.07
C ARG A 429 -16.29 -42.39 -11.40
N GLN A 430 -16.35 -41.54 -12.42
CA GLN A 430 -16.88 -41.93 -13.73
C GLN A 430 -16.03 -43.03 -14.38
N ASN A 431 -14.71 -42.92 -14.30
CA ASN A 431 -13.82 -43.92 -14.89
C ASN A 431 -13.93 -45.28 -14.17
N LYS A 432 -14.11 -45.25 -12.84
CA LYS A 432 -14.40 -46.46 -12.06
C LYS A 432 -15.75 -47.07 -12.42
N GLU A 433 -16.77 -46.25 -12.61
CA GLU A 433 -18.10 -46.72 -13.04
C GLU A 433 -18.03 -47.45 -14.39
N TRP A 434 -17.23 -46.93 -15.33
CA TRP A 434 -17.02 -47.60 -16.61
C TRP A 434 -16.33 -48.97 -16.43
N LEU A 435 -15.31 -49.07 -15.58
CA LEU A 435 -14.67 -50.35 -15.25
C LEU A 435 -15.66 -51.35 -14.66
N ASP A 436 -16.50 -50.92 -13.72
CA ASP A 436 -17.46 -51.78 -13.02
C ASP A 436 -18.60 -52.26 -13.93
N ARG A 437 -18.94 -51.47 -14.95
CA ARG A 437 -19.92 -51.83 -15.99
C ARG A 437 -19.34 -52.75 -17.08
N GLY A 438 -18.08 -53.15 -16.97
CA GLY A 438 -17.42 -54.08 -17.88
C GLY A 438 -16.86 -53.42 -19.15
N PHE A 439 -16.80 -52.09 -19.21
CA PHE A 439 -16.04 -51.41 -20.26
C PHE A 439 -14.54 -51.55 -20.01
N ALA A 440 -13.75 -51.30 -21.05
CA ALA A 440 -12.29 -51.24 -20.96
C ALA A 440 -11.80 -49.79 -21.13
N PRO A 441 -12.11 -48.87 -20.17
CA PRO A 441 -11.59 -47.53 -20.25
C PRO A 441 -10.07 -47.50 -20.09
N GLU A 442 -9.44 -46.52 -20.72
CA GLU A 442 -8.02 -46.22 -20.61
C GLU A 442 -7.79 -45.15 -19.51
N ARG A 443 -6.64 -44.46 -19.56
CA ARG A 443 -6.32 -43.36 -18.64
C ARG A 443 -7.30 -42.20 -18.83
N ILE A 444 -7.74 -41.61 -17.72
CA ILE A 444 -8.47 -40.36 -17.68
C ILE A 444 -7.55 -39.23 -17.21
N ALA A 445 -7.39 -38.22 -18.03
CA ALA A 445 -6.56 -37.05 -17.78
C ALA A 445 -7.38 -35.92 -17.17
N VAL A 446 -6.84 -35.29 -16.14
CA VAL A 446 -7.46 -34.16 -15.43
C VAL A 446 -6.45 -33.02 -15.35
N ASN A 447 -6.86 -31.84 -15.83
CA ASN A 447 -6.10 -30.61 -15.69
C ASN A 447 -6.14 -30.12 -14.24
N ILE A 448 -4.98 -29.75 -13.71
CA ILE A 448 -4.83 -29.24 -12.34
C ILE A 448 -4.20 -27.85 -12.38
N SER A 449 -4.78 -26.92 -11.63
CA SER A 449 -4.29 -25.55 -11.55
C SER A 449 -2.94 -25.45 -10.83
N ALA A 450 -2.24 -24.35 -11.10
CA ALA A 450 -0.97 -24.04 -10.44
C ALA A 450 -1.08 -23.99 -8.92
N SER A 451 -2.18 -23.46 -8.41
CA SER A 451 -2.39 -23.29 -6.96
C SER A 451 -2.50 -24.61 -6.22
N GLU A 452 -2.97 -25.69 -6.87
CA GLU A 452 -3.08 -27.04 -6.30
C GLU A 452 -1.78 -27.83 -6.42
N ILE A 453 -1.15 -27.90 -7.61
CA ILE A 453 0.07 -28.73 -7.80
C ILE A 453 1.25 -28.26 -6.93
N GLN A 454 1.28 -26.96 -6.61
CA GLN A 454 2.30 -26.35 -5.75
C GLN A 454 2.11 -26.68 -4.26
N GLN A 455 0.97 -27.25 -3.86
CA GLN A 455 0.71 -27.67 -2.50
C GLN A 455 1.31 -29.05 -2.22
N LEU A 456 2.11 -29.16 -1.16
CA LEU A 456 2.72 -30.44 -0.75
C LEU A 456 1.67 -31.51 -0.38
N HIS A 457 0.50 -31.09 0.12
CA HIS A 457 -0.58 -31.99 0.51
C HIS A 457 -1.50 -32.40 -0.66
N PHE A 458 -1.24 -31.93 -1.89
CA PHE A 458 -2.04 -32.30 -3.05
C PHE A 458 -1.96 -33.81 -3.35
N ALA A 459 -0.79 -34.42 -3.20
CA ALA A 459 -0.64 -35.87 -3.39
C ALA A 459 -1.52 -36.67 -2.41
N GLU A 460 -1.65 -36.22 -1.16
CA GLU A 460 -2.55 -36.84 -0.17
C GLU A 460 -4.03 -36.67 -0.57
N LYS A 461 -4.40 -35.53 -1.16
CA LYS A 461 -5.74 -35.29 -1.72
C LYS A 461 -6.05 -36.28 -2.85
N VAL A 462 -5.11 -36.47 -3.78
CA VAL A 462 -5.25 -37.45 -4.88
C VAL A 462 -5.37 -38.87 -4.34
N GLU A 463 -4.52 -39.27 -3.39
CA GLU A 463 -4.60 -40.59 -2.75
C GLU A 463 -5.97 -40.82 -2.08
N ARG A 464 -6.50 -39.80 -1.38
CA ARG A 464 -7.83 -39.87 -0.76
C ARG A 464 -8.91 -40.09 -1.83
N VAL A 465 -8.90 -39.33 -2.91
CA VAL A 465 -9.91 -39.47 -3.99
C VAL A 465 -9.82 -40.85 -4.66
N LEU A 466 -8.62 -41.35 -4.96
CA LEU A 466 -8.43 -42.69 -5.52
C LEU A 466 -8.96 -43.77 -4.58
N ARG A 467 -8.73 -43.63 -3.26
CA ARG A 467 -9.25 -44.55 -2.24
C ARG A 467 -10.78 -44.50 -2.13
N GLU A 468 -11.36 -43.31 -2.14
CA GLU A 468 -12.82 -43.11 -2.00
C GLU A 468 -13.58 -43.61 -3.24
N THR A 469 -13.06 -43.34 -4.43
CA THR A 469 -13.66 -43.80 -5.69
C THR A 469 -13.32 -45.26 -5.99
N GLY A 470 -12.21 -45.78 -5.47
CA GLY A 470 -11.71 -47.12 -5.75
C GLY A 470 -11.08 -47.27 -7.13
N LEU A 471 -10.75 -46.17 -7.82
CA LEU A 471 -10.05 -46.20 -9.10
C LEU A 471 -8.57 -46.58 -8.90
N PRO A 472 -8.03 -47.59 -9.61
CA PRO A 472 -6.60 -47.85 -9.59
C PRO A 472 -5.80 -46.67 -10.18
N ALA A 473 -4.76 -46.21 -9.47
CA ALA A 473 -3.98 -45.01 -9.81
C ALA A 473 -3.46 -44.96 -11.26
N LYS A 474 -3.13 -46.12 -11.85
CA LYS A 474 -2.67 -46.24 -13.24
C LYS A 474 -3.67 -45.72 -14.29
N PHE A 475 -4.94 -45.58 -13.92
CA PHE A 475 -5.99 -45.05 -14.80
C PHE A 475 -6.18 -43.54 -14.64
N LEU A 476 -5.47 -42.89 -13.74
CA LEU A 476 -5.47 -41.44 -13.58
C LEU A 476 -4.22 -40.85 -14.24
N GLU A 477 -4.42 -39.77 -14.97
CA GLU A 477 -3.40 -38.89 -15.51
C GLU A 477 -3.66 -37.48 -15.00
N ILE A 478 -2.64 -36.82 -14.48
CA ILE A 478 -2.71 -35.41 -14.06
C ILE A 478 -1.92 -34.59 -15.08
N GLU A 479 -2.59 -33.56 -15.61
CA GLU A 479 -2.03 -32.61 -16.56
C GLU A 479 -1.76 -31.29 -15.85
N VAL A 480 -0.59 -30.72 -16.11
CA VAL A 480 -0.15 -29.44 -15.52
C VAL A 480 0.48 -28.59 -16.59
N THR A 481 0.22 -27.28 -16.60
CA THR A 481 0.82 -26.39 -17.61
C THR A 481 2.27 -26.09 -17.29
N GLU A 482 3.06 -25.79 -18.33
CA GLU A 482 4.46 -25.37 -18.19
C GLU A 482 4.64 -24.23 -17.18
N SER A 483 3.83 -23.18 -17.29
CA SER A 483 3.85 -22.00 -16.41
C SER A 483 3.56 -22.34 -14.95
N SER A 484 2.68 -23.32 -14.69
CA SER A 484 2.29 -23.72 -13.33
C SER A 484 3.45 -24.30 -12.53
N VAL A 485 4.36 -25.02 -13.21
CA VAL A 485 5.47 -25.74 -12.59
C VAL A 485 6.66 -24.81 -12.33
N MET A 486 6.84 -23.78 -13.15
CA MET A 486 7.98 -22.86 -13.05
C MET A 486 7.90 -21.87 -11.89
N GLN A 487 6.70 -21.58 -11.37
CA GLN A 487 6.52 -20.61 -10.28
C GLN A 487 7.07 -21.10 -8.92
N ASN A 488 7.00 -22.40 -8.63
CA ASN A 488 7.53 -22.99 -7.40
C ASN A 488 8.06 -24.42 -7.64
N THR A 489 9.19 -24.50 -8.32
CA THR A 489 9.73 -25.76 -8.86
C THR A 489 10.03 -26.81 -7.80
N GLU A 490 10.51 -26.42 -6.60
CA GLU A 490 10.91 -27.37 -5.55
C GLU A 490 9.69 -28.11 -4.96
N ASN A 491 8.64 -27.37 -4.58
CA ASN A 491 7.42 -27.98 -4.06
C ASN A 491 6.71 -28.81 -5.13
N CYS A 492 6.58 -28.28 -6.36
CA CYS A 492 5.99 -29.02 -7.47
C CYS A 492 6.72 -30.35 -7.71
N MET A 493 8.05 -30.35 -7.68
CA MET A 493 8.85 -31.55 -7.87
C MET A 493 8.57 -32.60 -6.78
N GLN A 494 8.46 -32.19 -5.51
CA GLN A 494 8.11 -33.10 -4.40
C GLN A 494 6.71 -33.68 -4.57
N THR A 495 5.72 -32.84 -4.91
CA THR A 495 4.35 -33.28 -5.16
C THR A 495 4.28 -34.27 -6.32
N MET A 496 4.91 -33.96 -7.45
CA MET A 496 4.95 -34.85 -8.62
C MET A 496 5.67 -36.17 -8.34
N GLN A 497 6.75 -36.16 -7.56
CA GLN A 497 7.41 -37.41 -7.14
C GLN A 497 6.47 -38.27 -6.30
N SER A 498 5.72 -37.65 -5.39
CA SER A 498 4.73 -38.33 -4.55
C SER A 498 3.60 -38.92 -5.39
N LEU A 499 3.09 -38.19 -6.38
CA LEU A 499 2.08 -38.68 -7.33
C LEU A 499 2.59 -39.86 -8.18
N LYS A 500 3.85 -39.80 -8.61
CA LYS A 500 4.48 -40.92 -9.35
C LYS A 500 4.63 -42.17 -8.47
N VAL A 501 4.96 -42.01 -7.19
CA VAL A 501 5.03 -43.12 -6.23
C VAL A 501 3.65 -43.75 -6.01
N LEU A 502 2.57 -42.96 -6.02
CA LEU A 502 1.19 -43.47 -5.99
C LEU A 502 0.82 -44.27 -7.26
N GLY A 503 1.57 -44.10 -8.35
CA GLY A 503 1.32 -44.77 -9.63
C GLY A 503 0.44 -43.97 -10.60
N VAL A 504 0.33 -42.66 -10.41
CA VAL A 504 -0.42 -41.74 -11.29
C VAL A 504 0.47 -41.33 -12.47
N THR A 505 -0.14 -41.22 -13.66
CA THR A 505 0.53 -40.69 -14.87
C THR A 505 0.61 -39.17 -14.79
N LEU A 506 1.72 -38.58 -15.23
CA LEU A 506 1.92 -37.13 -15.24
C LEU A 506 2.23 -36.65 -16.65
N SER A 507 1.52 -35.63 -17.11
CA SER A 507 1.73 -34.99 -18.40
C SER A 507 1.94 -33.49 -18.22
N MET A 508 2.80 -32.91 -19.06
CA MET A 508 2.97 -31.46 -19.16
C MET A 508 2.12 -30.93 -20.30
N ASP A 509 1.25 -29.97 -20.02
CA ASP A 509 0.37 -29.31 -20.97
C ASP A 509 0.92 -28.00 -21.52
N ASP A 510 0.39 -27.57 -22.67
CA ASP A 510 0.74 -26.34 -23.39
C ASP A 510 2.26 -26.18 -23.69
N PHE A 511 2.98 -27.29 -23.87
CA PHE A 511 4.44 -27.27 -23.97
C PHE A 511 4.93 -26.49 -25.21
N GLY A 512 5.87 -25.56 -24.99
CA GLY A 512 6.46 -24.73 -26.04
C GLY A 512 5.89 -23.32 -26.14
N THR A 513 4.85 -22.99 -25.37
CA THR A 513 4.32 -21.63 -25.27
C THR A 513 5.02 -20.79 -24.18
N GLY A 514 5.79 -21.43 -23.29
CA GLY A 514 6.54 -20.80 -22.19
C GLY A 514 8.07 -20.88 -22.33
N TYR A 515 8.77 -20.36 -21.30
CA TYR A 515 10.24 -20.38 -21.20
C TYR A 515 10.74 -21.53 -20.29
N SER A 516 10.62 -22.77 -20.74
CA SER A 516 11.20 -23.90 -20.00
C SER A 516 12.71 -23.88 -20.04
N SER A 517 13.33 -23.90 -18.85
CA SER A 517 14.72 -24.37 -18.76
C SER A 517 14.74 -25.88 -19.01
N LEU A 518 15.32 -26.30 -20.13
CA LEU A 518 15.60 -27.71 -20.47
C LEU A 518 16.23 -28.49 -19.30
N SER A 519 16.95 -27.79 -18.42
CA SER A 519 17.56 -28.36 -17.22
C SER A 519 16.54 -28.88 -16.20
N TYR A 520 15.36 -28.26 -16.09
CA TYR A 520 14.28 -28.68 -15.19
C TYR A 520 13.43 -29.79 -15.80
N LEU A 521 13.17 -29.75 -17.10
CA LEU A 521 12.39 -30.79 -17.79
C LEU A 521 12.97 -32.20 -17.54
N ARG A 522 14.30 -32.31 -17.55
CA ARG A 522 15.01 -33.56 -17.25
C ARG A 522 14.77 -34.09 -15.82
N GLN A 523 14.48 -33.22 -14.87
CA GLN A 523 14.34 -33.56 -13.46
C GLN A 523 12.90 -33.92 -13.09
N PHE A 524 11.92 -33.41 -13.84
CA PHE A 524 10.52 -33.70 -13.54
C PHE A 524 10.16 -35.16 -13.83
N PRO A 525 9.39 -35.81 -12.94
CA PRO A 525 9.01 -37.21 -13.09
C PRO A 525 7.84 -37.40 -14.07
N LEU A 526 7.89 -36.74 -15.23
CA LEU A 526 6.85 -36.75 -16.27
C LEU A 526 6.82 -38.09 -17.03
N HIS A 527 5.69 -38.33 -17.69
CA HIS A 527 5.47 -39.46 -18.60
C HIS A 527 5.17 -38.97 -20.02
N TYR A 528 4.45 -37.84 -20.17
CA TYR A 528 4.06 -37.30 -21.46
C TYR A 528 4.33 -35.80 -21.57
N LEU A 529 4.59 -35.34 -22.79
CA LEU A 529 4.53 -33.93 -23.19
C LEU A 529 3.37 -33.73 -24.15
N LYS A 530 2.53 -32.70 -23.91
CA LYS A 530 1.44 -32.31 -24.80
C LYS A 530 1.88 -31.08 -25.60
N ILE A 531 1.81 -31.20 -26.92
CA ILE A 531 2.15 -30.11 -27.85
C ILE A 531 0.92 -29.24 -28.04
N ASP A 532 1.06 -27.95 -27.72
CA ASP A 532 -0.04 -26.98 -27.80
C ASP A 532 -0.65 -26.90 -29.21
N GLN A 533 -1.97 -26.75 -29.25
CA GLN A 533 -2.75 -26.68 -30.48
C GLN A 533 -2.32 -25.56 -31.44
N THR A 534 -1.71 -24.47 -30.94
CA THR A 534 -1.28 -23.33 -31.77
C THR A 534 -0.22 -23.77 -32.77
N PHE A 535 0.78 -24.55 -32.34
CA PHE A 535 1.79 -25.11 -33.22
C PHE A 535 1.20 -26.15 -34.17
N ILE A 536 0.34 -27.05 -33.66
CA ILE A 536 -0.24 -28.14 -34.45
C ILE A 536 -1.12 -27.61 -35.60
N ARG A 537 -1.93 -26.57 -35.34
CA ARG A 537 -2.79 -25.95 -36.37
C ARG A 537 -1.99 -25.29 -37.48
N SER A 538 -0.83 -24.72 -37.16
CA SER A 538 -0.02 -23.95 -38.11
C SER A 538 1.04 -24.77 -38.84
N VAL A 539 1.27 -26.06 -38.49
CA VAL A 539 2.24 -26.96 -39.17
C VAL A 539 2.11 -26.94 -40.70
N ARG A 540 0.89 -26.76 -41.22
CA ARG A 540 0.61 -26.71 -42.66
C ARG A 540 1.07 -25.42 -43.35
N THR A 541 1.03 -24.31 -42.62
CA THR A 541 1.16 -22.96 -43.18
C THR A 541 2.46 -22.28 -42.76
N ASN A 542 3.06 -22.70 -41.65
CA ASN A 542 4.26 -22.12 -41.10
C ASN A 542 5.36 -23.19 -40.95
N PRO A 543 6.39 -23.18 -41.82
CA PRO A 543 7.52 -24.10 -41.71
C PRO A 543 8.25 -24.02 -40.36
N SER A 544 8.27 -22.86 -39.71
CA SER A 544 8.89 -22.70 -38.39
C SER A 544 8.18 -23.53 -37.33
N ASP A 545 6.84 -23.52 -37.33
CA ASP A 545 6.06 -24.25 -36.33
C ASP A 545 6.16 -25.76 -36.58
N ALA A 546 6.25 -26.19 -37.84
CA ALA A 546 6.53 -27.59 -38.18
C ALA A 546 7.88 -28.07 -37.63
N GLU A 547 8.93 -27.25 -37.71
CA GLU A 547 10.24 -27.58 -37.13
C GLU A 547 10.21 -27.58 -35.59
N ILE A 548 9.44 -26.68 -34.96
CA ILE A 548 9.22 -26.69 -33.51
C ILE A 548 8.57 -28.01 -33.07
N VAL A 549 7.49 -28.45 -33.75
CA VAL A 549 6.83 -29.71 -33.42
C VAL A 549 7.79 -30.91 -33.55
N LYS A 550 8.61 -30.96 -34.60
CA LYS A 550 9.65 -32.01 -34.75
C LYS A 550 10.67 -31.97 -33.62
N ALA A 551 11.14 -30.79 -33.25
CA ALA A 551 12.09 -30.62 -32.17
C ALA A 551 11.51 -31.10 -30.83
N ILE A 552 10.24 -30.79 -30.54
CA ILE A 552 9.55 -31.27 -29.33
C ILE A 552 9.44 -32.79 -29.32
N ILE A 553 9.09 -33.41 -30.45
CA ILE A 553 9.01 -34.89 -30.55
C ILE A 553 10.38 -35.53 -30.28
N GLN A 554 11.45 -35.01 -30.90
CA GLN A 554 12.81 -35.52 -30.69
C GLN A 554 13.29 -35.31 -29.24
N LEU A 555 12.92 -34.18 -28.64
CA LEU A 555 13.22 -33.87 -27.25
C LEU A 555 12.57 -34.88 -26.30
N ALA A 556 11.28 -35.18 -26.53
CA ALA A 556 10.53 -36.13 -25.72
C ALA A 556 11.16 -37.53 -25.80
N ASP A 557 11.50 -38.00 -27.01
CA ASP A 557 12.18 -39.28 -27.22
C ASP A 557 13.54 -39.34 -26.48
N ALA A 558 14.34 -38.26 -26.55
CA ALA A 558 15.61 -38.16 -25.84
C ALA A 558 15.45 -38.28 -24.30
N PHE A 559 14.31 -37.83 -23.76
CA PHE A 559 13.96 -37.96 -22.33
C PHE A 559 13.12 -39.19 -22.01
N LYS A 560 12.80 -40.04 -23.00
CA LYS A 560 11.91 -41.20 -22.88
C LYS A 560 10.51 -40.83 -22.39
N LEU A 561 10.01 -39.70 -22.86
CA LEU A 561 8.66 -39.20 -22.62
C LEU A 561 7.80 -39.50 -23.86
N GLY A 562 6.54 -39.87 -23.65
CA GLY A 562 5.57 -39.96 -24.74
C GLY A 562 5.13 -38.56 -25.18
N VAL A 563 4.53 -38.48 -26.37
CA VAL A 563 4.07 -37.21 -26.96
C VAL A 563 2.59 -37.29 -27.31
N ILE A 564 1.87 -36.23 -26.95
CA ILE A 564 0.46 -36.04 -27.29
C ILE A 564 0.36 -34.75 -28.12
N ALA A 565 -0.12 -34.83 -29.36
CA ALA A 565 -0.38 -33.66 -30.18
C ALA A 565 -1.83 -33.19 -30.05
N GLU A 566 -2.05 -31.94 -29.65
CA GLU A 566 -3.38 -31.38 -29.45
C GLU A 566 -3.92 -30.63 -30.67
N GLY A 567 -5.25 -30.47 -30.77
CA GLY A 567 -5.86 -29.65 -31.81
C GLY A 567 -5.74 -30.24 -33.22
N VAL A 568 -5.62 -31.56 -33.37
CA VAL A 568 -5.60 -32.21 -34.70
C VAL A 568 -6.99 -32.18 -35.33
N GLU A 569 -7.13 -31.42 -36.42
CA GLU A 569 -8.42 -31.16 -37.08
C GLU A 569 -8.52 -31.73 -38.51
N CYS A 570 -7.43 -32.19 -39.11
CA CYS A 570 -7.41 -32.71 -40.47
C CYS A 570 -6.43 -33.88 -40.66
N GLU A 571 -6.66 -34.65 -41.73
CA GLU A 571 -5.89 -35.84 -42.05
C GLU A 571 -4.42 -35.52 -42.40
N GLU A 572 -4.17 -34.38 -43.04
CA GLU A 572 -2.80 -34.00 -43.41
C GLU A 572 -1.92 -33.75 -42.18
N VAL A 573 -2.48 -33.18 -41.11
CA VAL A 573 -1.77 -33.01 -39.82
C VAL A 573 -1.54 -34.37 -39.16
N LEU A 574 -2.51 -35.29 -39.21
CA LEU A 574 -2.32 -36.64 -38.69
C LEU A 574 -1.21 -37.40 -39.44
N ASN A 575 -1.15 -37.26 -40.76
CA ASN A 575 -0.08 -37.86 -41.56
C ASN A 575 1.29 -37.28 -41.22
N PHE A 576 1.39 -35.95 -41.03
CA PHE A 576 2.62 -35.32 -40.54
C PHE A 576 3.05 -35.90 -39.18
N LEU A 577 2.12 -36.04 -38.23
CA LEU A 577 2.41 -36.62 -36.91
C LEU A 577 2.89 -38.07 -37.02
N LYS A 578 2.29 -38.86 -37.92
CA LYS A 578 2.67 -40.24 -38.19
C LYS A 578 4.07 -40.37 -38.80
N GLU A 579 4.40 -39.51 -39.76
CA GLU A 579 5.74 -39.46 -40.38
C GLU A 579 6.83 -39.10 -39.36
N ASN A 580 6.50 -38.25 -38.39
CA ASN A 580 7.42 -37.82 -37.34
C ASN A 580 7.33 -38.69 -36.06
N GLN A 581 6.64 -39.84 -36.12
CA GLN A 581 6.59 -40.83 -35.03
C GLN A 581 5.98 -40.28 -33.72
N CYS A 582 5.03 -39.34 -33.80
CA CYS A 582 4.23 -38.96 -32.65
C CYS A 582 3.35 -40.14 -32.19
N GLU A 583 3.27 -40.37 -30.88
CA GLU A 583 2.57 -41.54 -30.32
C GLU A 583 1.05 -41.36 -30.28
N THR A 584 0.60 -40.22 -29.74
CA THR A 584 -0.80 -39.97 -29.42
C THR A 584 -1.24 -38.63 -29.99
N TYR A 585 -2.50 -38.54 -30.40
CA TYR A 585 -3.10 -37.29 -30.81
C TYR A 585 -4.48 -37.10 -30.21
N GLN A 586 -4.89 -35.83 -30.11
CA GLN A 586 -6.19 -35.41 -29.65
C GLN A 586 -6.68 -34.25 -30.52
N GLY A 587 -7.94 -34.29 -30.93
CA GLY A 587 -8.53 -33.19 -31.70
C GLY A 587 -9.83 -33.56 -32.41
N TYR A 588 -10.44 -32.55 -33.03
CA TYR A 588 -11.76 -32.67 -33.64
C TYR A 588 -11.78 -33.56 -34.89
N TYR A 589 -10.61 -33.88 -35.46
CA TYR A 589 -10.51 -34.86 -36.54
C TYR A 589 -11.06 -36.23 -36.12
N TYR A 590 -10.77 -36.67 -34.89
CA TYR A 590 -11.31 -37.91 -34.36
C TYR A 590 -12.68 -37.70 -33.73
N SER A 591 -12.77 -36.80 -32.74
CA SER A 591 -14.03 -36.46 -32.10
C SER A 591 -13.96 -35.13 -31.35
N LYS A 592 -15.08 -34.42 -31.32
CA LYS A 592 -15.30 -33.34 -30.36
C LYS A 592 -15.48 -33.93 -28.96
N PRO A 593 -15.30 -33.16 -27.87
CA PRO A 593 -15.64 -33.61 -26.52
C PRO A 593 -17.08 -34.12 -26.41
N LEU A 594 -17.27 -35.24 -25.70
CA LEU A 594 -18.54 -35.98 -25.63
C LEU A 594 -19.01 -36.19 -24.19
N PRO A 595 -20.34 -36.23 -23.95
CA PRO A 595 -20.87 -36.66 -22.66
C PRO A 595 -20.61 -38.16 -22.42
N PRO A 596 -20.60 -38.61 -21.15
CA PRO A 596 -20.21 -39.97 -20.78
C PRO A 596 -20.95 -41.07 -21.56
N GLU A 597 -22.25 -40.93 -21.82
CA GLU A 597 -23.06 -41.97 -22.49
C GLU A 597 -22.64 -42.18 -23.96
N LYS A 598 -22.06 -41.17 -24.60
CA LYS A 598 -21.51 -41.30 -25.96
C LYS A 598 -20.12 -41.94 -25.96
N VAL A 599 -19.32 -41.69 -24.92
CA VAL A 599 -17.99 -42.28 -24.74
C VAL A 599 -18.11 -43.79 -24.53
N GLU A 600 -19.12 -44.23 -23.77
CA GLU A 600 -19.40 -45.66 -23.52
C GLU A 600 -19.45 -46.47 -24.82
N LYS A 601 -20.05 -45.94 -25.89
CA LYS A 601 -20.13 -46.61 -27.19
C LYS A 601 -18.75 -46.86 -27.82
N MET A 602 -17.81 -45.94 -27.62
CA MET A 602 -16.42 -46.09 -28.09
C MET A 602 -15.66 -47.13 -27.26
N LEU A 603 -15.94 -47.18 -25.96
CA LEU A 603 -15.35 -48.15 -25.04
C LEU A 603 -15.85 -49.58 -25.28
N SER A 604 -17.14 -49.76 -25.64
CA SER A 604 -17.73 -51.06 -25.95
C SER A 604 -17.06 -51.76 -27.12
N ILE A 605 -16.77 -51.03 -28.20
CA ILE A 605 -16.19 -51.59 -29.43
C ILE A 605 -14.85 -52.26 -29.13
N LYS A 606 -14.08 -51.74 -28.18
CA LYS A 606 -12.77 -52.32 -27.80
C LYS A 606 -12.89 -53.63 -27.01
N SER A 607 -14.01 -53.86 -26.30
CA SER A 607 -14.23 -55.08 -25.52
C SER A 607 -14.46 -56.31 -26.40
N GLU A 608 -15.13 -56.15 -27.55
CA GLU A 608 -15.47 -57.25 -28.48
C GLU A 608 -14.24 -57.78 -29.27
N TYR A 609 -13.17 -57.00 -29.41
CA TYR A 609 -11.96 -57.41 -30.14
C TYR A 609 -10.83 -57.94 -29.24
N ARG A 610 -10.96 -57.84 -27.91
CA ARG A 610 -9.99 -58.38 -26.93
C ARG A 610 -10.43 -59.70 -26.29
N SER A 611 -11.70 -60.08 -26.44
CA SER A 611 -12.23 -61.44 -26.19
C SER A 611 -12.02 -62.33 -27.40
#